data_AF-A0A2V8DWK7-F1
#
_entry.id   AF-A0A2V8DWK7-F1
#
_cell.length_a   1.000
_cell.length_b   1.000
_cell.length_c   1.000
_cell.angle_alpha   90.00
_cell.angle_beta   90.00
_cell.angle_gamma   90.00
#
_symmetry.space_group_name_H-M   'P 1'
#
loop_
_entity.id
_entity.type
_entity.pdbx_description
1 polymer ?
#
loop_
_entity_poly.entity_id
_entity_poly.type
_entity_poly.pdbx_seq_one_letter_code
_entity_poly.pdbx_strand_id
1 'polypeptide(L)' 'TNNNDQTWFDIVGSFHSDALHMVERWTYVAQDRIDYEVTIEDPKVFTRPWKMGWNYGRNPTEEQWEN' A
#
# COMPACT_ATOMS: atom_id res chain seq x y z
N THR A 1 5.18 -11.54 9.62
CA THR A 1 6.07 -11.41 8.45
C THR A 1 7.46 -11.11 8.97
N ASN A 2 8.50 -11.70 8.36
CA ASN A 2 9.90 -11.47 8.76
C ASN A 2 10.52 -10.53 7.73
N ASN A 3 10.68 -9.26 8.09
CA ASN A 3 11.32 -8.24 7.25
C ASN A 3 12.83 -8.21 7.56
N ASN A 4 13.66 -8.08 6.53
CA ASN A 4 15.13 -8.14 6.64
C ASN A 4 15.84 -6.98 5.92
N ASP A 5 15.10 -5.91 5.60
CA ASP A 5 15.62 -4.59 5.18
C ASP A 5 16.19 -4.55 3.77
N GLN A 6 16.07 -5.68 3.06
CA GLN A 6 16.63 -5.85 1.72
C GLN A 6 15.57 -5.72 0.63
N THR A 7 14.29 -5.65 1.00
CA THR A 7 13.18 -5.50 0.05
C THR A 7 13.01 -4.03 -0.37
N TRP A 8 12.27 -3.78 -1.45
CA TRP A 8 11.77 -2.43 -1.72
C TRP A 8 10.52 -2.15 -0.90
N PHE A 9 10.42 -0.93 -0.37
CA PHE A 9 9.26 -0.47 0.37
C PHE A 9 8.17 0.09 -0.56
N ASP A 10 8.55 0.99 -1.48
CA ASP A 10 7.64 1.60 -2.45
C ASP A 10 8.30 1.71 -3.83
N ILE A 11 7.55 2.25 -4.80
CA ILE A 11 7.99 2.38 -6.20
C ILE A 11 9.14 3.39 -6.40
N VAL A 12 9.42 4.25 -5.43
CA VAL A 12 10.52 5.22 -5.49
C VAL A 12 11.74 4.75 -4.69
N GLY A 13 11.66 3.59 -4.03
CA GLY A 13 12.74 2.99 -3.27
C GLY A 13 13.00 3.65 -1.92
N SER A 14 11.94 4.10 -1.23
CA SER A 14 12.08 4.70 0.11
C SER A 14 12.67 3.73 1.13
N PHE A 15 13.30 4.27 2.17
CA PHE A 15 13.90 3.50 3.25
C PHE A 15 12.85 2.76 4.09
N HIS A 16 13.21 1.57 4.57
CA HIS A 16 12.52 0.81 5.64
C HIS A 16 13.54 0.00 6.43
N SER A 17 13.14 -0.50 7.60
CA SER A 17 13.96 -1.29 8.51
C SER A 17 13.30 -2.60 8.94
N ASP A 18 14.00 -3.34 9.80
CA ASP A 18 13.63 -4.68 10.28
C ASP A 18 12.48 -4.60 11.27
N ALA A 19 12.25 -3.39 11.77
CA ALA A 19 11.12 -3.02 12.59
C ALA A 19 9.87 -2.66 11.76
N LEU A 20 9.92 -2.72 10.41
CA LEU A 20 8.76 -2.44 9.58
C LEU A 20 7.61 -3.38 9.91
N HIS A 21 6.48 -2.79 10.30
CA HIS A 21 5.20 -3.46 10.41
C HIS A 21 4.18 -2.74 9.52
N MET A 22 3.48 -3.53 8.70
CA MET A 22 2.47 -3.03 7.78
C MET A 22 1.19 -3.83 7.96
N VAL A 23 0.07 -3.11 8.07
CA VAL A 23 -1.26 -3.71 8.16
C VAL A 23 -2.11 -3.19 7.01
N GLU A 24 -2.43 -4.09 6.09
CA GLU A 24 -3.30 -3.86 4.96
C GLU A 24 -4.73 -4.32 5.26
N ARG A 25 -5.71 -3.52 4.84
CA ARG A 25 -7.14 -3.82 4.94
C ARG A 25 -7.79 -3.62 3.58
N TRP A 26 -8.34 -4.71 3.06
CA TRP A 26 -9.11 -4.73 1.81
C TRP A 26 -10.59 -4.91 2.15
N THR A 27 -11.43 -3.97 1.69
CA THR A 27 -12.87 -3.97 1.96
C THR A 27 -13.64 -3.94 0.64
N TYR A 28 -14.39 -5.00 0.35
CA TYR A 28 -15.29 -5.02 -0.80
C TYR A 28 -16.53 -4.19 -0.49
N VAL A 29 -16.69 -3.02 -1.12
CA VAL A 29 -17.75 -2.06 -0.80
C VAL A 29 -18.88 -2.05 -1.84
N ALA A 30 -18.62 -2.51 -3.06
CA ALA A 30 -19.64 -2.71 -4.10
C ALA A 30 -19.14 -3.73 -5.13
N GLN A 31 -19.99 -4.08 -6.11
CA GLN A 31 -19.70 -5.12 -7.10
C GLN A 31 -18.36 -4.90 -7.84
N ASP A 32 -18.01 -3.65 -8.06
CA ASP A 32 -16.88 -3.18 -8.85
C ASP A 32 -15.94 -2.26 -8.06
N ARG A 33 -16.06 -2.22 -6.71
CA ARG A 33 -15.29 -1.31 -5.86
C ARG A 33 -14.69 -1.97 -4.63
N ILE A 34 -13.42 -1.66 -4.39
CA ILE A 34 -12.67 -2.09 -3.21
C ILE A 34 -12.05 -0.87 -2.55
N ASP A 35 -12.27 -0.72 -1.25
CA ASP A 35 -11.51 0.22 -0.42
C ASP A 35 -10.27 -0.51 0.13
N TYR A 36 -9.13 0.10 -0.08
CA TYR A 36 -7.85 -0.35 0.45
C TYR A 36 -7.33 0.67 1.45
N GLU A 37 -6.94 0.21 2.63
CA GLU A 37 -6.29 1.02 3.66
C GLU A 37 -5.02 0.32 4.13
N VAL A 38 -3.96 1.09 4.34
CA VAL A 38 -2.69 0.59 4.87
C VAL A 38 -2.20 1.47 5.99
N THR A 39 -1.76 0.84 7.09
CA THR A 39 -1.06 1.50 8.20
C THR A 39 0.38 1.04 8.22
N ILE A 40 1.31 1.99 8.35
CA ILE A 40 2.75 1.76 8.28
C ILE A 40 3.39 2.22 9.58
N GLU A 41 4.15 1.31 10.18
CA GLU A 41 4.86 1.50 11.44
C GLU A 41 6.32 1.09 11.25
N ASP A 42 7.22 2.06 11.32
CA ASP A 42 8.67 1.83 11.36
C ASP A 42 9.31 2.91 12.23
N PRO A 43 9.60 2.64 13.51
CA PRO A 43 10.14 3.64 14.43
C PRO A 43 11.62 3.98 14.17
N LYS A 44 12.34 3.20 13.35
CA LYS A 44 13.74 3.48 13.00
C LYS A 44 13.83 4.45 11.81
N VAL A 45 12.79 4.52 10.97
CA VAL A 45 12.77 5.36 9.77
C VAL A 45 11.79 6.53 9.89
N PHE A 46 10.58 6.31 10.42
CA PHE A 46 9.53 7.33 10.46
C PHE A 46 9.33 7.90 11.87
N THR A 47 8.96 9.18 11.95
CA THR A 47 8.75 9.88 13.23
C THR A 47 7.45 9.48 13.92
N ARG A 48 6.50 8.89 13.20
CA ARG A 48 5.22 8.39 13.71
C ARG A 48 4.58 7.41 12.73
N PRO A 49 3.69 6.52 13.23
CA PRO A 49 2.80 5.75 12.37
C PRO A 49 1.96 6.66 11.46
N TRP A 50 1.70 6.17 10.26
CA TRP A 50 0.88 6.87 9.29
C TRP A 50 0.06 5.90 8.45
N LYS A 51 -0.96 6.45 7.80
CA LYS A 51 -2.00 5.67 7.13
C LYS A 51 -2.31 6.28 5.78
N MET A 52 -2.55 5.41 4.80
CA MET A 52 -3.03 5.78 3.47
C MET A 52 -4.26 4.96 3.10
N GLY A 53 -5.06 5.48 2.16
CA GLY A 53 -6.18 4.75 1.61
C GLY A 53 -6.45 5.09 0.16
N TRP A 54 -6.99 4.11 -0.57
CA TRP A 54 -7.37 4.22 -1.97
C TRP A 54 -8.73 3.56 -2.18
N ASN A 55 -9.51 4.15 -3.09
CA ASN A 55 -10.69 3.51 -3.66
C ASN A 55 -10.32 2.97 -5.03
N TYR A 56 -10.38 1.65 -5.19
CA TYR A 56 -10.15 0.97 -6.46
C TYR A 56 -11.48 0.65 -7.12
N GLY A 57 -11.68 1.17 -8.33
CA GLY A 57 -12.72 0.72 -9.25
C GLY A 57 -12.19 -0.37 -10.19
N ARG A 58 -13.09 -1.18 -10.74
CA ARG A 58 -12.74 -2.09 -11.83
C ARG A 58 -12.31 -1.28 -13.06
N ASN A 59 -11.14 -1.58 -13.61
CA ASN A 59 -10.71 -0.96 -14.87
C ASN A 59 -11.71 -1.28 -15.99
N PRO A 60 -12.05 -0.29 -16.84
CA PRO A 60 -12.83 -0.55 -18.05
C PRO A 60 -12.04 -1.48 -18.98
N THR A 61 -12.75 -2.23 -19.83
CA THR A 61 -12.16 -3.21 -20.75
C THR A 61 -11.32 -2.58 -21.86
N GLU A 62 -11.48 -1.29 -22.11
CA GLU A 62 -10.82 -0.55 -23.19
C GLU A 62 -9.46 0.00 -22.71
N GLU A 63 -8.41 -0.20 -23.51
CA GLU A 63 -7.06 0.28 -23.15
C GLU A 63 -6.99 1.80 -23.23
N GLN A 64 -6.64 2.42 -22.10
CA GLN A 64 -6.62 3.88 -21.91
C GLN A 64 -5.62 4.61 -22.83
N TRP A 65 -4.72 3.85 -23.46
CA TRP A 65 -3.63 4.33 -24.31
C TRP A 65 -3.93 4.31 -25.81
N GLU A 66 -5.10 3.79 -26.20
CA GLU A 66 -5.49 3.65 -27.62
C GLU A 66 -6.30 4.86 -28.17
N ASN A 67 -6.36 5.99 -27.44
CA ASN A 67 -7.09 7.20 -27.85
C ASN A 67 -6.19 8.37 -28.27
#